data_AF-A0A5C7QH70-F1
#
_entry.id   AF-A0A5C7QH70-F1
#
_cell.length_a   1.000
_cell.length_b   1.000
_cell.length_c   1.000
_cell.angle_alpha   90.00
_cell.angle_beta   90.00
_cell.angle_gamma   90.00
#
_symmetry.space_group_name_H-M   'P 1'
#
loop_
_entity.id
_entity.type
_entity.pdbx_description
1 polymer ?
#
loop_
_entity_poly.entity_id
_entity_poly.type
_entity_poly.pdbx_seq_one_letter_code
_entity_poly.pdbx_strand_id
1 'polypeptide(L)'
;MESVARHLKDHALTLGPTDEAALFGRSAFNRYYYSAFLLTKLYLLPVLPALPEKHAGIPEFLQGSVARELNRRKAQARRVDDHASIQLAHNARLAAVELAALLKTGYSARVVADYHPETPLDFYDRGFKLNEVRVSEAETWPHKSRQLAVMIAGAMRQTDGY
;
A
#
# COMPACT_ATOMS: atom_id res chain seq x y z
N MET A 1 -13.91 -1.37 -1.49
CA MET A 1 -13.49 -1.92 -0.19
C MET A 1 -13.29 -0.83 0.85
N GLU A 2 -12.74 0.33 0.50
CA GLU A 2 -12.56 1.46 1.42
C GLU A 2 -13.86 1.93 2.12
N SER A 3 -14.96 2.11 1.38
CA SER A 3 -16.25 2.51 1.97
C SER A 3 -16.76 1.49 3.00
N VAL A 4 -16.60 0.20 2.71
CA VAL A 4 -16.94 -0.89 3.63
C VAL A 4 -16.04 -0.84 4.86
N ALA A 5 -14.73 -0.64 4.69
CA ALA A 5 -13.80 -0.50 5.80
C ALA A 5 -14.18 0.65 6.74
N ARG A 6 -14.57 1.80 6.17
CA ARG A 6 -15.03 2.97 6.95
C ARG A 6 -16.30 2.66 7.73
N HIS A 7 -17.29 2.03 7.09
CA HIS A 7 -18.52 1.62 7.77
C HIS A 7 -18.24 0.67 8.96
N LEU A 8 -17.36 -0.32 8.76
CA LEU A 8 -16.96 -1.25 9.83
C LEU A 8 -16.22 -0.55 10.98
N LYS A 9 -15.33 0.40 10.66
CA LYS A 9 -14.64 1.25 11.64
C LYS A 9 -15.65 2.05 12.46
N ASP A 10 -16.56 2.76 11.80
CA ASP A 10 -17.53 3.64 12.47
C ASP A 10 -18.49 2.84 13.35
N HIS A 11 -18.87 1.64 12.89
CA HIS A 11 -19.69 0.73 13.68
C HIS A 11 -18.95 0.18 14.91
N ALA A 12 -17.69 -0.24 14.77
CA ALA A 12 -16.86 -0.66 15.90
C ALA A 12 -16.71 0.46 16.95
N LEU A 13 -16.52 1.71 16.52
CA LEU A 13 -16.46 2.86 17.42
C LEU A 13 -17.78 3.13 18.13
N THR A 14 -18.91 2.89 17.46
CA THR A 14 -20.25 3.06 18.06
C THR A 14 -20.50 2.02 19.16
N LEU A 15 -20.02 0.78 18.97
CA LEU A 15 -20.17 -0.29 19.94
C LEU A 15 -19.27 -0.14 21.18
N GLY A 16 -18.12 0.54 21.05
CA GLY A 16 -17.15 0.68 22.13
C GLY A 16 -16.36 -0.62 22.38
N PRO A 17 -15.64 -0.75 23.52
CA PRO A 17 -14.72 -1.86 23.76
C PRO A 17 -15.45 -3.17 24.10
N THR A 18 -15.97 -3.85 23.08
CA THR A 18 -16.62 -5.17 23.17
C THR A 18 -15.99 -6.17 22.19
N ASP A 19 -16.21 -7.47 22.44
CA ASP A 19 -15.75 -8.52 21.52
C ASP A 19 -16.34 -8.37 20.11
N GLU A 20 -17.62 -7.98 20.04
CA GLU A 20 -18.29 -7.70 18.77
C GLU A 20 -17.62 -6.52 18.03
N ALA A 21 -17.33 -5.42 18.73
CA ALA A 21 -16.62 -4.29 18.16
C ALA A 21 -15.22 -4.67 17.66
N ALA A 22 -14.54 -5.59 18.36
CA ALA A 22 -13.25 -6.12 17.92
C ALA A 22 -13.34 -6.85 16.57
N LEU A 23 -14.40 -7.63 16.34
CA LEU A 23 -14.64 -8.29 15.05
C LEU A 23 -14.82 -7.28 13.91
N PHE A 24 -15.60 -6.22 14.16
CA PHE A 24 -15.78 -5.13 13.19
C PHE A 24 -14.48 -4.36 12.92
N GLY A 25 -13.73 -4.01 13.97
CA GLY A 25 -12.47 -3.27 13.84
C GLY A 25 -11.39 -4.06 13.09
N ARG A 26 -11.22 -5.36 13.40
CA ARG A 26 -10.33 -6.26 12.64
C ARG A 26 -10.73 -6.36 11.18
N SER A 27 -12.03 -6.51 10.93
CA SER A 27 -12.57 -6.53 9.57
C SER A 27 -12.29 -5.21 8.82
N ALA A 28 -12.33 -4.06 9.50
CA ALA A 28 -11.97 -2.78 8.92
C ALA A 28 -10.50 -2.76 8.42
N PHE A 29 -9.54 -3.19 9.26
CA PHE A 29 -8.12 -3.30 8.86
C PHE A 29 -7.94 -4.16 7.61
N ASN A 30 -8.61 -5.32 7.56
CA ASN A 30 -8.58 -6.21 6.41
C ASN A 30 -9.05 -5.50 5.14
N ARG A 31 -10.20 -4.81 5.21
CA ARG A 31 -10.80 -4.12 4.06
C ARG A 31 -9.96 -2.93 3.60
N TYR A 32 -9.33 -2.18 4.51
CA TYR A 32 -8.40 -1.11 4.15
C TYR A 32 -7.17 -1.68 3.41
N TYR A 33 -6.53 -2.72 3.94
CA TYR A 33 -5.38 -3.33 3.28
C TYR A 33 -5.74 -3.93 1.91
N TYR A 34 -6.87 -4.65 1.80
CA TYR A 34 -7.32 -5.18 0.51
C TYR A 34 -7.57 -4.07 -0.51
N SER A 35 -8.15 -2.95 -0.09
CA SER A 35 -8.34 -1.79 -0.96
C SER A 35 -6.99 -1.26 -1.46
N ALA A 36 -6.00 -1.13 -0.56
CA ALA A 36 -4.65 -0.69 -0.92
C ALA A 36 -3.97 -1.65 -1.90
N PHE A 37 -4.02 -2.96 -1.65
CA PHE A 37 -3.46 -4.00 -2.50
C PHE A 37 -4.08 -4.03 -3.90
N LEU A 38 -5.42 -3.97 -3.99
CA LEU A 38 -6.13 -3.98 -5.26
C LEU A 38 -5.83 -2.73 -6.10
N LEU A 39 -5.75 -1.55 -5.45
CA LEU A 39 -5.34 -0.33 -6.13
C LEU A 39 -3.90 -0.43 -6.65
N THR A 40 -2.97 -0.98 -5.87
CA THR A 40 -1.60 -1.26 -6.35
C THR A 40 -1.62 -2.12 -7.61
N LYS A 41 -2.35 -3.25 -7.58
CA LYS A 41 -2.46 -4.16 -8.72
C LYS A 41 -3.08 -3.45 -9.94
N LEU A 42 -4.16 -2.70 -9.75
CA LEU A 42 -4.86 -1.99 -10.81
C LEU A 42 -3.93 -1.07 -11.60
N TYR A 43 -3.06 -0.32 -10.91
CA TYR A 43 -2.18 0.66 -11.55
C TYR A 43 -0.86 0.09 -12.06
N LEU A 44 -0.32 -0.94 -11.39
CA LEU A 44 0.99 -1.49 -11.74
C LEU A 44 0.91 -2.66 -12.72
N LEU A 45 -0.13 -3.49 -12.68
CA LEU A 45 -0.21 -4.67 -13.55
C LEU A 45 -0.13 -4.34 -15.06
N PRO A 46 -0.77 -3.27 -15.57
CA PRO A 46 -0.69 -2.93 -16.99
C PRO A 46 0.71 -2.55 -17.47
N VAL A 47 1.58 -2.08 -16.57
CA VAL A 47 2.93 -1.58 -16.89
C VAL A 47 4.05 -2.50 -16.39
N LEU A 48 3.70 -3.45 -15.51
CA LEU A 48 4.58 -4.44 -14.92
C LEU A 48 3.88 -5.81 -14.96
N PRO A 49 3.81 -6.48 -16.14
CA PRO A 49 3.09 -7.74 -16.28
C PRO A 49 3.63 -8.86 -15.37
N ALA A 50 4.91 -8.79 -15.00
CA ALA A 50 5.56 -9.74 -14.09
C ALA A 50 5.26 -9.47 -12.59
N LEU A 51 4.33 -8.55 -12.27
CA LEU A 51 3.99 -8.21 -10.89
C LEU A 51 3.42 -9.44 -10.15
N PRO A 52 4.01 -9.85 -9.01
CA PRO A 52 3.57 -11.05 -8.30
C PRO A 52 2.08 -11.04 -7.95
N GLU A 53 1.45 -12.21 -8.00
CA GLU A 53 0.05 -12.40 -7.61
C GLU A 53 -0.16 -12.33 -6.10
N LYS A 54 0.78 -12.88 -5.34
CA LYS A 54 0.69 -12.99 -3.87
C LYS A 54 1.09 -11.68 -3.19
N HIS A 55 0.34 -11.33 -2.14
CA HIS A 55 0.57 -10.16 -1.28
C HIS A 55 2.04 -9.97 -0.88
N ALA A 56 2.66 -11.03 -0.36
CA ALA A 56 4.00 -11.01 0.20
C ALA A 56 5.12 -10.99 -0.85
N GLY A 57 4.82 -10.96 -2.15
CA GLY A 57 5.84 -10.87 -3.20
C GLY A 57 5.95 -9.48 -3.83
N ILE A 58 4.89 -8.67 -3.73
CA ILE A 58 4.87 -7.34 -4.35
C ILE A 58 5.92 -6.40 -3.72
N PRO A 59 6.06 -6.30 -2.39
CA PRO A 59 7.05 -5.41 -1.78
C PRO A 59 8.48 -5.71 -2.23
N GLU A 60 8.85 -6.98 -2.32
CA GLU A 60 10.15 -7.47 -2.74
C GLU A 60 10.39 -7.18 -4.22
N PHE A 61 9.35 -7.36 -5.05
CA PHE A 61 9.39 -7.00 -6.46
C PHE A 61 9.61 -5.49 -6.69
N LEU A 62 8.94 -4.64 -5.88
CA LEU A 62 9.10 -3.19 -5.90
C LEU A 62 10.53 -2.77 -5.52
N GLN A 63 11.07 -3.34 -4.44
CA GLN A 63 12.41 -3.01 -3.96
C GLN A 63 13.54 -3.65 -4.81
N GLY A 64 13.23 -4.73 -5.53
CA GLY A 64 14.16 -5.42 -6.42
C GLY A 64 14.02 -4.97 -7.86
N SER A 65 13.15 -5.65 -8.61
CA SER A 65 13.03 -5.52 -10.06
C SER A 65 12.66 -4.10 -10.50
N VAL A 66 11.66 -3.49 -9.87
CA VAL A 66 11.22 -2.12 -10.20
C VAL A 66 12.31 -1.11 -9.89
N ALA A 67 12.95 -1.18 -8.72
CA ALA A 67 14.04 -0.29 -8.35
C ALA A 67 15.24 -0.38 -9.31
N ARG A 68 15.62 -1.60 -9.73
CA ARG A 68 16.70 -1.80 -10.72
C ARG A 68 16.35 -1.18 -12.07
N GLU A 69 15.12 -1.39 -12.53
CA GLU A 69 14.66 -0.84 -13.81
C GLU A 69 14.62 0.69 -13.79
N LEU A 70 14.14 1.30 -12.71
CA LEU A 70 14.15 2.76 -12.56
C LEU A 70 15.56 3.34 -12.52
N ASN A 71 16.51 2.65 -11.87
CA ASN A 71 17.92 3.05 -11.89
C ASN A 71 18.53 2.96 -13.30
N ARG A 72 18.21 1.90 -14.05
CA ARG A 72 18.62 1.75 -15.45
C ARG A 72 18.11 2.90 -16.31
N ARG A 73 16.81 3.24 -16.19
CA ARG A 73 16.18 4.37 -16.89
C ARG A 73 16.82 5.70 -16.53
N LYS A 74 17.05 5.94 -15.23
CA LYS A 74 17.77 7.13 -14.75
C LYS A 74 19.17 7.25 -15.36
N ALA A 75 19.90 6.13 -15.47
CA ALA A 75 21.21 6.12 -16.09
C ALA A 75 21.16 6.39 -17.61
N GLN A 76 20.12 5.91 -18.31
CA GLN A 76 19.91 6.22 -19.73
C GLN A 76 19.58 7.69 -19.95
N ALA A 77 18.65 8.26 -19.18
CA ALA A 77 18.28 9.67 -19.25
C ALA A 77 19.48 10.61 -19.00
N ARG A 78 20.38 10.22 -18.08
CA ARG A 78 21.65 10.93 -17.83
C ARG A 78 22.59 11.00 -19.02
N ARG A 79 22.54 10.04 -19.96
CA ARG A 79 23.43 10.05 -21.14
C ARG A 79 23.00 11.07 -22.19
N VAL A 80 21.75 11.53 -22.11
CA VAL A 80 21.14 12.47 -23.06
C VAL A 80 20.68 13.76 -22.37
N ASP A 81 21.16 14.01 -21.13
CA ASP A 81 20.82 15.16 -20.30
C ASP A 81 19.31 15.42 -20.14
N ASP A 82 18.49 14.37 -20.16
CA ASP A 82 17.04 14.47 -19.92
C ASP A 82 16.77 14.57 -18.42
N HIS A 83 16.86 15.81 -17.91
CA HIS A 83 16.61 16.12 -16.51
C HIS A 83 15.21 15.74 -16.02
N ALA A 84 14.20 15.81 -16.89
CA ALA A 84 12.82 15.46 -16.53
C ALA A 84 12.70 13.96 -16.24
N SER A 85 13.24 13.11 -17.13
CA SER A 85 13.26 11.66 -16.94
C SER A 85 14.12 11.23 -15.76
N ILE A 86 15.23 11.93 -15.49
CA ILE A 86 16.05 11.68 -14.28
C ILE A 86 15.25 11.89 -13.01
N GLN A 87 14.53 13.02 -12.92
CA GLN A 87 13.71 13.36 -11.75
C GLN A 87 12.54 12.38 -11.60
N LEU A 88 11.87 12.05 -12.71
CA LEU A 88 10.75 11.11 -12.70
C LEU A 88 11.19 9.72 -12.21
N ALA A 89 12.28 9.18 -12.74
CA ALA A 89 12.81 7.88 -12.31
C ALA A 89 13.24 7.90 -10.83
N HIS A 90 13.79 9.01 -10.36
CA HIS A 90 14.14 9.17 -8.94
C HIS A 90 12.90 9.17 -8.04
N ASN A 91 11.88 9.97 -8.37
CA ASN A 91 10.65 10.05 -7.60
C ASN A 91 9.89 8.72 -7.59
N ALA A 92 9.80 8.05 -8.75
CA ALA A 92 9.19 6.72 -8.85
C ALA A 92 9.93 5.68 -8.00
N ARG A 93 11.25 5.79 -7.85
CA ARG A 93 12.02 4.87 -7.01
C ARG A 93 11.72 5.09 -5.53
N LEU A 94 11.62 6.35 -5.10
CA LEU A 94 11.19 6.68 -3.73
C LEU A 94 9.77 6.16 -3.48
N ALA A 95 8.86 6.36 -4.45
CA ALA A 95 7.50 5.85 -4.37
C ALA A 95 7.44 4.31 -4.29
N ALA A 96 8.31 3.59 -5.02
CA ALA A 96 8.39 2.14 -4.93
C ALA A 96 8.84 1.64 -3.54
N VAL A 97 9.79 2.33 -2.92
CA VAL A 97 10.23 2.02 -1.55
C VAL A 97 9.10 2.26 -0.54
N GLU A 98 8.44 3.42 -0.63
CA GLU A 98 7.33 3.76 0.28
C GLU A 98 6.13 2.82 0.09
N LEU A 99 5.77 2.49 -1.16
CA LEU A 99 4.68 1.56 -1.45
C LEU A 99 4.97 0.16 -0.92
N ALA A 100 6.22 -0.30 -1.04
CA ALA A 100 6.64 -1.58 -0.48
C ALA A 100 6.52 -1.59 1.05
N ALA A 101 6.94 -0.52 1.72
CA ALA A 101 6.81 -0.38 3.17
C ALA A 101 5.33 -0.39 3.60
N LEU A 102 4.48 0.40 2.92
CA LEU A 102 3.03 0.45 3.18
C LEU A 102 2.39 -0.94 3.05
N LEU A 103 2.70 -1.68 1.97
CA LEU A 103 2.15 -3.02 1.75
C LEU A 103 2.64 -4.02 2.80
N LYS A 104 3.90 -3.92 3.25
CA LYS A 104 4.43 -4.76 4.35
C LYS A 104 3.68 -4.50 5.66
N THR A 105 3.55 -3.23 6.06
CA THR A 105 2.84 -2.85 7.28
C THR A 105 1.37 -3.27 7.21
N GLY A 106 0.67 -2.96 6.12
CA GLY A 106 -0.73 -3.32 5.96
C GLY A 106 -0.97 -4.83 5.91
N TYR A 107 -0.08 -5.59 5.27
CA TYR A 107 -0.16 -7.05 5.25
C TYR A 107 0.05 -7.64 6.64
N SER A 108 1.02 -7.13 7.40
CA SER A 108 1.25 -7.56 8.78
C SER A 108 0.03 -7.28 9.66
N ALA A 109 -0.56 -6.08 9.57
CA ALA A 109 -1.78 -5.75 10.29
C ALA A 109 -2.95 -6.67 9.91
N ARG A 110 -3.11 -7.00 8.63
CA ARG A 110 -4.11 -7.98 8.16
C ARG A 110 -3.88 -9.37 8.75
N VAL A 111 -2.63 -9.84 8.79
CA VAL A 111 -2.29 -11.14 9.39
C VAL A 111 -2.67 -11.16 10.87
N VAL A 112 -2.35 -10.10 11.61
CA VAL A 112 -2.77 -9.96 13.01
C VAL A 112 -4.29 -9.96 13.15
N ALA A 113 -4.99 -9.24 12.27
CA ALA A 113 -6.44 -9.16 12.29
C ALA A 113 -7.10 -10.53 12.06
N ASP A 114 -6.58 -11.32 11.11
CA ASP A 114 -7.16 -12.60 10.68
C ASP A 114 -6.77 -13.79 11.58
N TYR A 115 -5.54 -13.82 12.09
CA TYR A 115 -4.95 -15.05 12.65
C TYR A 115 -4.45 -14.92 14.09
N HIS A 116 -4.50 -13.74 14.68
CA HIS A 116 -4.01 -13.48 16.04
C HIS A 116 -5.14 -12.91 16.93
N PRO A 117 -6.14 -13.73 17.31
CA PRO A 117 -7.25 -13.31 18.17
C PRO A 117 -6.80 -12.87 19.56
N GLU A 118 -5.67 -13.38 20.03
CA GLU A 118 -5.05 -13.03 21.32
C GLU A 118 -4.51 -11.59 21.37
N THR A 119 -4.26 -10.96 20.22
CA THR A 119 -3.82 -9.56 20.17
C THR A 119 -5.03 -8.64 20.30
N PRO A 120 -5.22 -7.89 21.40
CA PRO A 120 -6.43 -7.09 21.59
C PRO A 120 -6.57 -5.96 20.56
N LEU A 121 -7.82 -5.54 20.34
CA LEU A 121 -8.10 -4.28 19.66
C LEU A 121 -8.18 -3.17 20.72
N ASP A 122 -7.15 -2.34 20.79
CA ASP A 122 -7.04 -1.32 21.84
C ASP A 122 -7.82 -0.06 21.43
N PHE A 123 -8.94 0.19 22.09
CA PHE A 123 -9.72 1.41 21.93
C PHE A 123 -9.10 2.58 22.72
N TYR A 124 -9.20 3.78 22.16
CA TYR A 124 -8.80 5.05 22.77
C TYR A 124 -9.75 6.16 22.31
N ASP A 125 -9.62 7.37 22.88
CA ASP A 125 -10.59 8.47 22.77
C ASP A 125 -11.16 8.76 21.37
N ARG A 126 -10.37 8.55 20.30
CA ARG A 126 -10.77 8.87 18.93
C ARG A 126 -10.47 7.74 17.93
N GLY A 127 -10.38 6.51 18.39
CA GLY A 127 -10.05 5.40 17.50
C GLY A 127 -9.78 4.10 18.21
N PHE A 128 -9.21 3.19 17.44
CA PHE A 128 -8.62 1.97 17.95
C PHE A 128 -7.32 1.66 17.21
N LYS A 129 -6.52 0.79 17.79
CA LYS A 129 -5.30 0.26 17.17
C LYS A 129 -5.30 -1.26 17.28
N LEU A 130 -4.66 -1.89 16.31
CA LEU A 130 -4.36 -3.31 16.33
C LEU A 130 -2.84 -3.43 16.34
N ASN A 131 -2.29 -3.98 17.43
CA ASN A 131 -0.86 -3.90 17.71
C ASN A 131 -0.39 -2.42 17.69
N GLU A 132 0.64 -2.08 16.92
CA GLU A 132 1.14 -0.70 16.79
C GLU A 132 0.42 0.14 15.73
N VAL A 133 -0.49 -0.47 14.95
CA VAL A 133 -1.12 0.21 13.80
C VAL A 133 -2.44 0.83 14.21
N ARG A 134 -2.54 2.16 14.11
CA ARG A 134 -3.80 2.89 14.35
C ARG A 134 -4.74 2.75 13.16
N VAL A 135 -6.05 2.67 13.41
CA VAL A 135 -7.05 2.63 12.32
C VAL A 135 -7.01 3.88 11.44
N SER A 136 -6.65 5.04 12.01
CA SER A 136 -6.45 6.28 11.25
C SER A 136 -5.30 6.19 10.25
N GLU A 137 -4.27 5.39 10.54
CA GLU A 137 -3.19 5.12 9.59
C GLU A 137 -3.70 4.21 8.47
N ALA A 138 -4.42 3.14 8.84
CA ALA A 138 -5.00 2.20 7.90
C ALA A 138 -5.95 2.85 6.89
N GLU A 139 -6.72 3.84 7.34
CA GLU A 139 -7.61 4.64 6.50
C GLU A 139 -6.86 5.37 5.36
N THR A 140 -5.58 5.69 5.55
CA THR A 140 -4.77 6.35 4.51
C THR A 140 -4.18 5.39 3.47
N TRP A 141 -4.11 4.09 3.77
CA TRP A 141 -3.43 3.12 2.91
C TRP A 141 -3.96 3.08 1.47
N PRO A 142 -5.29 3.10 1.21
CA PRO A 142 -5.81 3.04 -0.16
C PRO A 142 -5.41 4.26 -0.98
N HIS A 143 -5.50 5.45 -0.39
CA HIS A 143 -5.13 6.69 -1.05
C HIS A 143 -3.63 6.75 -1.37
N LYS A 144 -2.79 6.45 -0.37
CA LYS A 144 -1.34 6.42 -0.54
C LYS A 144 -0.93 5.37 -1.57
N SER A 145 -1.49 4.17 -1.53
CA SER A 145 -1.12 3.12 -2.48
C SER A 145 -1.45 3.53 -3.91
N ARG A 146 -2.60 4.17 -4.15
CA ARG A 146 -2.96 4.74 -5.44
C ARG A 146 -1.95 5.79 -5.90
N GLN A 147 -1.64 6.78 -5.09
CA GLN A 147 -0.71 7.86 -5.47
C GLN A 147 0.67 7.30 -5.83
N LEU A 148 1.20 6.43 -4.98
CA LEU A 148 2.52 5.82 -5.17
C LEU A 148 2.54 4.93 -6.43
N ALA A 149 1.52 4.09 -6.62
CA ALA A 149 1.41 3.23 -7.78
C ALA A 149 1.28 4.02 -9.09
N VAL A 150 0.54 5.12 -9.10
CA VAL A 150 0.42 6.01 -10.28
C VAL A 150 1.77 6.64 -10.63
N MET A 151 2.55 7.11 -9.65
CA MET A 151 3.88 7.67 -9.90
C MET A 151 4.84 6.64 -10.51
N ILE A 152 4.86 5.42 -9.96
CA ILE A 152 5.66 4.32 -10.50
C ILE A 152 5.21 4.00 -11.93
N ALA A 153 3.90 3.87 -12.16
CA ALA A 153 3.38 3.53 -13.48
C ALA A 153 3.62 4.61 -14.53
N GLY A 154 3.61 5.89 -14.13
CA GLY A 154 3.99 7.01 -15.00
C GLY A 154 5.42 6.89 -15.50
N ALA A 155 6.37 6.61 -14.59
CA ALA A 155 7.77 6.40 -14.96
C ALA A 155 8.01 5.15 -15.82
N MET A 156 7.21 4.10 -15.63
CA MET A 156 7.32 2.88 -16.44
C MET A 156 6.76 3.02 -17.85
N ARG A 157 5.79 3.92 -18.09
CA ARG A 157 5.18 4.14 -19.42
C ARG A 157 5.98 5.03 -20.35
N GLN A 158 6.88 5.87 -19.86
CA GLN A 158 7.64 6.82 -20.68
C GLN A 158 8.66 6.18 -21.66
N THR A 159 8.48 4.92 -22.07
CA THR A 159 9.44 4.17 -22.89
C THR A 159 9.06 3.92 -24.34
N ASP A 160 7.95 4.45 -24.86
CA ASP A 160 7.56 4.20 -26.25
C ASP A 160 7.90 5.36 -27.21
N GLY A 161 8.89 6.19 -26.88
CA GLY A 161 9.15 7.43 -27.62
C GLY A 161 10.62 7.82 -27.71
N TYR A 162 11.49 6.90 -28.12
CA TYR A 162 12.79 7.20 -28.75
C TYR A 162 13.17 6.09 -29.73
#